data_AF-A0AA37TYK4-F1
#
_entry.id   AF-A0AA37TYK4-F1
#
_cell.length_a   1.000
_cell.length_b   1.000
_cell.length_c   1.000
_cell.angle_alpha   90.00
_cell.angle_beta   90.00
_cell.angle_gamma   90.00
#
_symmetry.space_group_name_H-M   'P 1'
#
loop_
_entity.id
_entity.type
_entity.pdbx_description
1 polymer ?
#
loop_
_entity_poly.entity_id
_entity_poly.type
_entity_poly.pdbx_seq_one_letter_code
_entity_poly.pdbx_strand_id
1 'polypeptide(L)' 'MPTTTYAHFRDVPESAWRWPSFSSAEIACRGTSAIEINTEAMDQLQSLATASEIR' A
#
# COMPACT_ATOMS: atom_id res chain seq x y z
N MET A 1 -13.31 -2.65 8.67
CA MET A 1 -12.12 -2.91 7.84
C MET A 1 -10.89 -2.81 8.74
N PRO A 2 -9.98 -3.80 8.74
CA PRO A 2 -8.75 -3.71 9.50
C PRO A 2 -7.80 -2.74 8.78
N THR A 3 -7.53 -1.62 9.42
CA THR A 3 -6.51 -0.67 8.99
C THR A 3 -5.27 -0.91 9.85
N THR A 4 -4.12 -1.10 9.20
CA THR A 4 -2.85 -1.26 9.93
C THR A 4 -2.01 -0.02 9.76
N THR A 5 -1.64 0.61 10.87
CA THR A 5 -0.85 1.84 10.87
C THR A 5 0.57 1.51 11.31
N TYR A 6 1.54 2.02 10.55
CA TYR A 6 2.97 1.93 10.89
C TYR A 6 3.54 3.35 11.01
N ALA A 7 4.40 3.55 12.00
CA ALA A 7 5.04 4.84 12.23
C ALA A 7 5.98 5.21 11.08
N HIS A 8 6.61 4.22 10.44
CA HIS A 8 7.40 4.40 9.25
C HIS A 8 7.07 3.34 8.19
N PHE A 9 7.10 3.71 6.91
CA PHE A 9 6.87 2.75 5.80
C PHE A 9 7.85 1.58 5.73
N ARG A 10 8.97 1.69 6.44
CA ARG A 10 10.02 0.66 6.53
C ARG A 10 9.71 -0.39 7.59
N ASP A 11 8.80 -0.08 8.52
CA ASP A 11 8.34 -1.02 9.53
C ASP A 11 7.31 -2.00 8.97
N VAL A 12 6.82 -1.75 7.75
CA VAL A 12 5.92 -2.66 7.04
C VAL A 12 6.73 -3.89 6.62
N PRO A 13 6.41 -5.09 7.15
CA PRO A 13 7.12 -6.29 6.73
C PRO A 13 6.75 -6.62 5.28
N GLU A 14 7.74 -7.03 4.50
CA GLU A 14 7.54 -7.42 3.09
C GLU A 14 6.49 -8.53 2.96
N SER A 15 6.42 -9.45 3.93
CA SER A 15 5.41 -10.51 3.96
C SER A 15 3.97 -10.01 4.10
N ALA A 16 3.76 -8.79 4.60
CA ALA A 16 2.44 -8.16 4.68
C ALA A 16 2.13 -7.29 3.45
N TRP A 17 3.12 -6.98 2.61
CA TRP A 17 2.95 -6.16 1.42
C TRP A 17 2.66 -7.04 0.21
N ARG A 18 1.44 -6.97 -0.32
CA ARG A 18 0.96 -7.86 -1.40
C ARG A 18 0.58 -7.15 -2.71
N TRP A 19 0.84 -5.85 -2.80
CA TRP A 19 0.44 -5.01 -3.95
C TRP A 19 1.68 -4.60 -4.75
N PRO A 20 2.09 -5.37 -5.78
CA PRO A 20 3.34 -5.14 -6.50
C PRO A 20 3.32 -3.88 -7.38
N SER A 21 2.14 -3.33 -7.69
CA SER A 21 2.05 -2.09 -8.47
C SER A 21 2.35 -0.83 -7.65
N PHE A 22 2.53 -0.96 -6.32
CA PHE A 22 2.78 0.16 -5.42
C PHE A 22 3.90 -0.18 -4.43
N SER A 23 4.70 0.80 -4.04
CA SER A 23 5.63 0.67 -2.91
C SER A 23 5.06 1.27 -1.62
N SER A 24 5.45 0.73 -0.47
CA SER A 24 5.05 1.29 0.84
C SER A 24 5.51 2.75 0.99
N ALA A 25 6.65 3.12 0.40
CA ALA A 25 7.16 4.48 0.40
C ALA A 25 6.27 5.46 -0.39
N GLU A 26 5.62 5.01 -1.47
CA GLU A 26 4.71 5.84 -2.28
C GLU A 26 3.37 6.08 -1.60
N ILE A 27 2.88 5.08 -0.86
CA ILE A 27 1.61 5.17 -0.11
C ILE A 27 1.80 5.96 1.20
N ALA A 28 3.03 6.02 1.72
CA ALA A 28 3.33 6.75 2.94
C ALA A 28 3.15 8.27 2.80
N CYS A 29 2.84 8.92 3.93
CA CYS A 29 2.77 10.37 3.99
C CYS A 29 4.16 10.98 3.78
N ARG A 30 4.34 11.80 2.73
CA ARG A 30 5.63 12.43 2.40
C ARG A 30 6.25 13.29 3.51
N GLY A 31 5.42 13.82 4.43
CA GLY A 31 5.90 14.66 5.53
C GLY A 31 6.31 13.90 6.79
N THR A 32 5.65 12.77 7.07
CA THR A 32 5.85 12.02 8.33
C THR A 32 6.44 10.62 8.12
N SER A 33 6.52 10.14 6.88
CA SER A 33 6.88 8.77 6.51
C SER A 33 5.99 7.68 7.12
N ALA A 34 4.94 8.07 7.86
CA ALA A 34 3.95 7.17 8.41
C ALA A 34 3.06 6.62 7.29
N ILE A 35 2.62 5.38 7.45
CA ILE A 35 1.76 4.70 6.49
C ILE A 35 0.57 4.10 7.19
N GLU A 36 -0.60 4.30 6.58
CA GLU A 36 -1.84 3.68 6.98
C GLU A 36 -2.29 2.75 5.84
N ILE A 37 -2.34 1.45 6.12
CA ILE A 37 -2.69 0.43 5.13
C ILE A 37 -4.14 0.01 5.38
N ASN A 38 -5.03 0.47 4.52
CA ASN A 38 -6.36 -0.12 4.38
C ASN A 38 -6.30 -1.22 3.31
N THR A 39 -6.39 -2.48 3.73
CA THR A 39 -6.22 -3.63 2.84
C THR A 39 -7.25 -3.67 1.72
N GLU A 40 -8.48 -3.27 1.99
CA GLU A 40 -9.57 -3.31 0.99
C GLU A 40 -9.42 -2.22 -0.05
N ALA A 41 -9.05 -1.00 0.37
CA ALA A 41 -8.77 0.09 -0.55
C ALA A 41 -7.55 -0.23 -1.44
N MET A 42 -6.49 -0.79 -0.87
CA MET A 42 -5.31 -1.20 -1.62
C MET A 42 -5.59 -2.32 -2.61
N ASP A 43 -6.44 -3.31 -2.26
CA ASP A 43 -6.88 -4.36 -3.20
C ASP A 43 -7.60 -3.78 -4.41
N GLN A 44 -8.49 -2.80 -4.20
CA GLN A 44 -9.18 -2.11 -5.29
C GLN A 44 -8.20 -1.32 -6.18
N LEU A 45 -7.27 -0.59 -5.57
CA LEU A 45 -6.23 0.15 -6.31
C LEU A 45 -5.37 -0.78 -7.18
N GLN A 46 -4.95 -1.93 -6.64
CA GLN A 46 -4.18 -2.92 -7.38
C GLN A 46 -5.00 -3.54 -8.52
N SER A 47 -6.29 -3.81 -8.30
CA SER A 47 -7.18 -4.29 -9.37
C SER A 47 -7.29 -3.29 -10.51
N LEU A 48 -7.33 -1.99 -10.22
CA LEU A 48 -7.40 -0.94 -11.24
C LEU A 48 -6.07 -0.80 -11.99
N ALA A 49 -4.94 -0.87 -11.28
CA ALA A 49 -3.60 -0.79 -11.88
C ALA A 49 -3.36 -1.97 -12.84
N THR A 50 -3.62 -3.20 -12.38
CA THR A 50 -3.42 -4.42 -13.17
C THR A 50 -4.38 -4.52 -14.36
N ALA A 51 -5.62 -4.05 -14.22
CA ALA A 51 -6.56 -4.01 -15.34
C ALA A 51 -6.12 -3.04 -16.45
N SER A 52 -5.34 -2.00 -16.12
CA SER A 52 -4.84 -1.04 -17.10
C SER A 52 -3.65 -1.55 -17.91
N GLU A 53 -2.86 -2.49 -17.39
CA GLU A 53 -1.71 -3.08 -18.09
C GLU A 53 -2.12 -4.08 -19.19
N ILE A 54 -3.39 -4.52 -19.22
CA ILE A 54 -3.91 -5.49 -20.21
C ILE A 54 -4.44 -4.78 -21.48
N ARG A 55 -4.28 -3.46 -21.60
CA ARG A 55 -4.89 -2.65 -22.66
C ARG A 55 -3.95 -2.27 -23.79
#